data_AF-A0A0F9QA52-F1
#
_entry.id   AF-A0A0F9QA52-F1
#
_cell.length_a   1.000
_cell.length_b   1.000
_cell.length_c   1.000
_cell.angle_alpha   90.00
_cell.angle_beta   90.00
_cell.angle_gamma   90.00
#
_symmetry.space_group_name_H-M   'P 1'
#
loop_
_entity.id
_entity.type
_entity.pdbx_description
1 polymer ?
#
loop_
_entity_poly.entity_id
_entity_poly.type
_entity_poly.pdbx_seq_one_letter_code
_entity_poly.pdbx_strand_id
1 'polypeptide(L)'
;MLVFPEMLMGAAEQAGMKTPSDSDNFNPKKFPHFQVFCKAQLGRPMNPEDHWENAKVIAKIPDSQIMKIDVQGLLNLGFITKD
;
A
#
# COMPACT_ATOMS: atom_id res chain seq x y z
N MET A 1 -2.40 7.87 -13.46
CA MET A 1 -1.96 6.53 -13.92
C MET A 1 -2.89 5.49 -13.32
N LEU A 2 -3.17 4.37 -14.01
CA LEU A 2 -3.77 3.18 -13.38
C LEU A 2 -2.62 2.27 -12.95
N VAL A 3 -2.64 1.82 -11.70
CA VAL A 3 -1.59 0.97 -11.14
C VAL A 3 -2.15 -0.44 -10.94
N PHE A 4 -1.36 -1.45 -11.29
CA PHE A 4 -1.67 -2.87 -11.10
C PHE A 4 -0.90 -3.44 -9.90
N PRO A 5 -1.35 -4.56 -9.29
CA PRO A 5 -0.70 -5.16 -8.11
C PRO A 5 0.80 -5.42 -8.29
N GLU A 6 1.22 -5.93 -9.45
CA GLU A 6 2.64 -6.18 -9.76
C GLU A 6 3.50 -4.90 -9.74
N MET A 7 2.94 -3.78 -10.19
CA MET A 7 3.62 -2.48 -10.18
C MET A 7 3.83 -1.95 -8.75
N LEU A 8 3.01 -2.41 -7.79
CA LEU A 8 3.11 -2.03 -6.38
C LEU A 8 4.17 -2.84 -5.62
N MET A 9 4.56 -4.02 -6.12
CA MET A 9 5.54 -4.87 -5.44
C MET A 9 6.88 -4.16 -5.27
N GLY A 10 7.38 -3.49 -6.30
CA GLY A 10 8.65 -2.77 -6.25
C GLY A 10 8.65 -1.65 -5.19
N ALA A 11 7.57 -0.86 -5.12
CA ALA A 11 7.43 0.18 -4.11
C ALA A 11 7.29 -0.39 -2.70
N ALA A 12 6.54 -1.48 -2.54
CA ALA A 12 6.37 -2.16 -1.26
C ALA A 12 7.70 -2.76 -0.74
N GLU A 13 8.48 -3.43 -1.61
CA GLU A 13 9.79 -4.00 -1.26
C GLU A 13 10.78 -2.92 -0.86
N GLN A 14 10.89 -1.84 -1.64
CA GLN A 14 11.77 -0.73 -1.31
C GLN A 14 11.40 -0.03 0.00
N ALA A 15 10.11 0.02 0.33
CA ALA A 15 9.64 0.55 1.61
C ALA A 15 9.85 -0.42 2.79
N GLY A 16 10.32 -1.64 2.54
CA GLY A 16 10.58 -2.66 3.57
C GLY A 16 9.36 -3.51 3.94
N MET A 17 8.31 -3.52 3.10
CA MET A 17 7.18 -4.42 3.29
C MET A 17 7.52 -5.85 2.86
N LYS A 18 6.87 -6.81 3.50
CA LYS A 18 6.82 -8.17 2.99
C LYS A 18 5.89 -8.24 1.77
N THR A 19 6.41 -8.69 0.63
CA THR A 19 5.67 -8.87 -0.62
C THR A 19 5.41 -10.35 -0.95
N PRO A 20 4.27 -10.69 -1.58
CA PRO A 20 4.00 -12.04 -2.04
C PRO A 20 4.75 -12.34 -3.35
N SER A 21 4.93 -13.62 -3.67
CA SER A 21 5.48 -14.06 -4.96
C SER A 21 4.47 -13.95 -6.12
N ASP A 22 3.18 -13.97 -5.79
CA ASP A 22 2.05 -13.79 -6.70
C ASP A 22 1.19 -12.65 -6.14
N SER A 23 1.18 -11.52 -6.85
CA SER A 23 0.49 -10.31 -6.40
C SER A 23 -1.02 -10.34 -6.60
N ASP A 24 -1.52 -11.24 -7.46
CA ASP A 24 -2.95 -11.41 -7.72
C ASP A 24 -3.57 -12.46 -6.79
N ASN A 25 -2.78 -13.42 -6.30
CA ASN A 25 -3.24 -14.49 -5.44
C ASN A 25 -2.33 -14.72 -4.21
N PHE A 26 -2.59 -13.96 -3.15
CA PHE A 26 -1.88 -14.09 -1.88
C PHE A 26 -2.81 -14.12 -0.67
N ASN A 27 -2.27 -14.60 0.47
CA ASN A 27 -3.00 -14.59 1.73
C ASN A 27 -2.85 -13.23 2.44
N PRO A 28 -3.95 -12.45 2.61
CA PRO A 28 -3.87 -11.13 3.23
C PRO A 28 -3.34 -11.14 4.67
N LYS A 29 -3.55 -12.24 5.41
CA LYS A 29 -3.04 -12.38 6.78
C LYS A 29 -1.51 -12.53 6.82
N LYS A 30 -0.89 -13.04 5.75
CA LYS A 30 0.57 -13.19 5.65
C LYS A 30 1.26 -11.94 5.11
N PHE A 31 0.51 -11.08 4.40
CA PHE A 31 0.98 -9.86 3.75
C PHE A 31 0.03 -8.67 4.00
N PRO A 32 -0.22 -8.30 5.27
CA PRO A 32 -1.25 -7.32 5.61
C PRO A 32 -0.93 -5.90 5.10
N HIS A 33 0.34 -5.48 5.14
CA HIS A 33 0.77 -4.18 4.59
C HIS A 33 0.57 -4.09 3.10
N PHE A 34 1.00 -5.12 2.36
CA PHE A 34 0.80 -5.18 0.92
C PHE A 34 -0.69 -5.19 0.57
N GLN A 35 -1.52 -5.93 1.33
CA GLN A 35 -2.98 -5.91 1.16
C GLN A 35 -3.57 -4.51 1.28
N VAL A 36 -3.20 -3.78 2.32
CA VAL A 36 -3.73 -2.43 2.59
C VAL A 36 -3.20 -1.45 1.55
N PHE A 37 -1.93 -1.55 1.18
CA PHE A 37 -1.32 -0.75 0.12
C PHE A 37 -2.06 -0.91 -1.21
N CYS A 38 -2.31 -2.16 -1.64
CA CYS A 38 -3.12 -2.45 -2.83
C CYS A 38 -4.54 -1.88 -2.71
N LYS A 39 -5.24 -2.13 -1.60
CA LYS A 39 -6.62 -1.62 -1.41
C LYS A 39 -6.72 -0.10 -1.41
N ALA A 40 -5.71 0.59 -0.89
CA ALA A 40 -5.71 2.03 -0.79
C ALA A 40 -5.38 2.72 -2.12
N GLN A 41 -4.78 2.02 -3.08
CA GLN A 41 -4.23 2.61 -4.30
C GLN A 41 -4.84 2.11 -5.61
N LEU A 42 -5.19 0.82 -5.68
CA LEU A 42 -5.69 0.24 -6.93
C LEU A 42 -6.99 0.91 -7.35
N GLY A 43 -7.08 1.23 -8.64
CA GLY A 43 -8.24 1.90 -9.22
C GLY A 43 -8.38 3.39 -8.88
N ARG A 44 -7.40 4.00 -8.21
CA ARG A 44 -7.42 5.44 -7.90
C ARG A 44 -6.53 6.26 -8.83
N PRO A 45 -6.95 7.47 -9.20
CA PRO A 45 -6.08 8.39 -9.91
C PRO A 45 -4.95 8.85 -8.99
N MET A 46 -3.72 8.76 -9.48
CA MET A 46 -2.52 9.23 -8.78
C MET A 46 -1.48 9.77 -9.77
N ASN A 47 -0.59 10.61 -9.24
CA ASN A 47 0.62 11.05 -9.93
C ASN A 47 1.67 9.91 -9.90
N PRO A 48 2.67 9.95 -10.81
CA PRO A 48 3.66 8.90 -10.90
C PRO A 48 4.42 8.62 -9.60
N GLU A 49 4.69 9.62 -8.75
CA GLU A 49 5.51 9.42 -7.55
C GLU A 49 4.71 9.00 -6.30
N ASP A 50 3.38 9.17 -6.31
CA ASP A 50 2.55 9.01 -5.11
C ASP A 50 2.65 7.59 -4.53
N HIS A 51 2.76 6.57 -5.40
CA HIS A 51 2.86 5.18 -4.96
C HIS A 51 4.14 4.88 -4.17
N TRP A 52 5.25 5.55 -4.48
CA TRP A 52 6.50 5.40 -3.71
C TRP A 52 6.38 6.01 -2.32
N GLU A 53 5.80 7.21 -2.21
CA GLU A 53 5.63 7.88 -0.92
C GLU A 53 4.59 7.16 -0.05
N ASN A 54 3.48 6.74 -0.64
CA ASN A 54 2.44 5.97 0.04
C ASN A 54 2.97 4.63 0.56
N ALA A 55 3.90 3.98 -0.15
CA ALA A 55 4.54 2.76 0.35
C ALA A 55 5.29 3.03 1.67
N LYS A 56 6.03 4.15 1.78
CA LYS A 56 6.74 4.52 3.02
C LYS A 56 5.78 4.80 4.17
N VAL A 57 4.61 5.36 3.90
CA VAL A 57 3.56 5.58 4.92
C VAL A 57 3.05 4.25 5.43
N ILE A 58 2.65 3.34 4.53
CA ILE A 58 2.11 2.04 4.90
C ILE A 58 3.14 1.21 5.70
N ALA A 59 4.40 1.19 5.26
CA ALA A 59 5.45 0.39 5.89
C ALA A 59 5.74 0.78 7.36
N LYS A 60 5.43 2.02 7.76
CA LYS A 60 5.61 2.50 9.13
C LYS A 60 4.49 2.07 10.08
N ILE A 61 3.37 1.58 9.57
CA ILE A 61 2.22 1.20 10.39
C ILE A 61 2.54 -0.13 11.09
N PRO A 62 2.37 -0.24 12.43
CA PRO A 62 2.60 -1.50 13.13
C PRO A 62 1.67 -2.63 12.66
N ASP A 63 2.15 -3.87 12.66
CA ASP A 63 1.38 -5.09 12.33
C ASP A 63 0.05 -5.20 13.10
N SER A 64 0.01 -4.72 14.34
CA SER A 64 -1.18 -4.74 15.20
C SER A 64 -2.27 -3.73 14.81
N GLN A 65 -1.92 -2.77 13.93
CA GLN A 65 -2.76 -1.64 13.51
C GLN A 65 -3.08 -1.64 12.02
N ILE A 66 -2.21 -2.20 11.16
CA ILE A 66 -2.34 -2.11 9.70
C ILE A 66 -3.71 -2.57 9.17
N MET A 67 -4.28 -3.63 9.71
CA MET A 67 -5.60 -4.14 9.28
C MET A 67 -6.79 -3.39 9.92
N LYS A 68 -6.54 -2.43 10.82
CA LYS A 68 -7.55 -1.64 11.52
C LYS A 68 -7.59 -0.18 11.08
N ILE A 69 -6.55 0.27 10.37
CA ILE A 69 -6.45 1.65 9.93
C ILE A 69 -7.53 1.95 8.88
N ASP A 70 -8.19 3.09 9.01
CA ASP A 70 -9.13 3.59 8.02
C ASP A 70 -8.46 4.61 7.09
N VAL A 71 -9.22 5.13 6.12
CA VAL A 71 -8.70 6.10 5.15
C VAL A 71 -8.25 7.38 5.86
N GLN A 72 -9.00 7.87 6.86
CA GLN A 72 -8.63 9.09 7.57
C GLN A 72 -7.31 8.91 8.35
N GLY A 73 -7.11 7.75 8.98
CA GLY A 73 -5.86 7.39 9.63
C GLY A 73 -4.68 7.36 8.67
N LEU A 74 -4.87 6.83 7.45
CA LEU A 74 -3.85 6.87 6.40
C LEU A 74 -3.50 8.32 6.01
N LEU A 75 -4.51 9.16 5.76
CA LEU A 75 -4.30 10.57 5.39
C LEU A 75 -3.54 11.33 6.49
N ASN A 76 -3.88 11.08 7.76
CA ASN A 76 -3.19 11.68 8.91
C ASN A 76 -1.71 11.26 9.02
N LEU A 77 -1.35 10.11 8.45
CA LEU A 77 0.04 9.63 8.38
C LEU A 77 0.78 10.12 7.13
N GLY A 78 0.14 10.97 6.30
CA GLY A 78 0.71 11.53 5.09
C GLY A 78 0.45 10.70 3.83
N PHE A 79 -0.52 9.79 3.86
CA PHE A 79 -0.95 9.11 2.63
C PHE A 79 -1.55 10.11 1.66
N ILE A 80 -1.13 10.05 0.41
CA ILE A 80 -1.50 10.96 -0.67
C ILE A 80 -2.67 10.33 -1.45
N THR A 81 -3.77 11.08 -1.56
CA THR A 81 -4.87 10.80 -2.48
C THR A 81 -5.10 11.99 -3.39
N LYS A 82 -5.50 11.74 -4.63
CA LYS A 82 -5.96 12.79 -5.53
C LYS A 82 -7.47 12.97 -5.32
N ASP A 83 -7.86 14.18 -4.92
CA ASP A 83 -9.27 14.58 -4.83
C ASP A 83 -9.92 14.68 -6.22
#